data_AF-A0A3B8QS13-F1
#
_entry.id   AF-A0A3B8QS13-F1
#
_cell.length_a   1.000
_cell.length_b   1.000
_cell.length_c   1.000
_cell.angle_alpha   90.00
_cell.angle_beta   90.00
_cell.angle_gamma   90.00
#
_symmetry.space_group_name_H-M   'P 1'
#
loop_
_entity.id
_entity.type
_entity.pdbx_description
1 polymer ?
#
loop_
_entity_poly.entity_id
_entity_poly.type
_entity_poly.pdbx_seq_one_letter_code
_entity_poly.pdbx_strand_id
1 'polypeptide(L)'
;MLSGPPDQLLLDQCAQLSGDDSEMGKAVSGLARVAKASKPRSVESEFNALFIGLGRGELLPYASYYLTGFLNEKPLAILRADMAARTMTRAPNVFEPEDNIASLMEMMAGMIVGRFSQAASLEAQKTFFNKHISPWAEHFFSDLEAAKNSILYASLGAVGREFMNIEREAFRMTVS
;
A
#
# COMPACT_ATOMS: atom_id res chain seq x y z
N MET A 1 -7.75 1.55 -3.31
CA MET A 1 -7.41 2.92 -2.89
C MET A 1 -6.11 3.40 -3.54
N LEU A 2 -4.99 2.65 -3.50
CA LEU A 2 -3.72 3.09 -4.10
C LEU A 2 -3.44 2.56 -5.52
N SER A 3 -4.21 1.57 -5.99
CA SER A 3 -4.13 1.03 -7.35
C SER A 3 -4.80 1.93 -8.41
N GLY A 4 -5.45 3.00 -7.99
CA GLY A 4 -6.26 3.90 -8.81
C GLY A 4 -7.20 4.74 -7.94
N PRO A 5 -7.73 5.86 -8.46
CA PRO A 5 -8.62 6.71 -7.70
C PRO A 5 -9.91 5.98 -7.31
N PRO A 6 -10.30 5.97 -6.02
CA PRO A 6 -11.56 5.41 -5.55
C PRO A 6 -12.79 5.95 -6.28
N ASP A 7 -13.64 5.04 -6.74
CA ASP A 7 -14.97 5.37 -7.23
C ASP A 7 -15.97 5.55 -6.09
N GLN A 8 -17.23 5.87 -6.41
CA GLN A 8 -18.26 6.10 -5.40
C GLN A 8 -18.49 4.86 -4.53
N LEU A 9 -18.46 3.66 -5.12
CA LEU A 9 -18.69 2.42 -4.41
C LEU A 9 -17.61 2.19 -3.35
N LEU A 10 -16.34 2.36 -3.71
CA LEU A 10 -15.24 2.19 -2.77
C LEU A 10 -15.25 3.26 -1.66
N LEU A 11 -15.60 4.52 -2.00
CA LEU A 11 -15.77 5.57 -0.99
C LEU A 11 -16.89 5.25 0.00
N ASP A 12 -18.03 4.75 -0.49
CA ASP A 12 -19.16 4.37 0.36
C ASP A 12 -18.77 3.21 1.29
N GLN A 13 -18.04 2.21 0.79
CA GLN A 13 -17.50 1.12 1.60
C GLN A 13 -16.54 1.64 2.69
N CYS A 14 -15.62 2.53 2.34
CA CYS A 14 -14.71 3.15 3.31
C CYS A 14 -15.46 3.98 4.35
N ALA A 15 -16.54 4.66 3.97
CA ALA A 15 -17.36 5.46 4.88
C ALA A 15 -18.12 4.61 5.92
N GLN A 16 -18.26 3.30 5.70
CA GLN A 16 -18.86 2.37 6.68
C GLN A 16 -17.83 1.75 7.63
N LEU A 17 -16.54 2.03 7.47
CA LEU A 17 -15.53 1.53 8.39
C LEU A 17 -15.73 2.14 9.78
N SER A 18 -15.47 1.33 10.80
CA SER A 18 -15.45 1.75 12.19
C SER A 18 -14.16 1.26 12.83
N GLY A 19 -13.63 2.04 13.76
CA GLY A 19 -12.49 1.67 14.57
C GLY A 19 -12.78 1.83 16.07
N ASP A 20 -11.89 1.29 16.89
CA ASP A 20 -11.91 1.42 18.35
C ASP A 20 -10.99 2.56 18.84
N ASP A 21 -10.73 2.59 20.16
CA ASP A 21 -9.89 3.63 20.80
C ASP A 21 -8.38 3.42 20.60
N SER A 22 -7.96 2.36 19.90
CA SER A 22 -6.55 2.19 19.52
C SER A 22 -6.12 3.25 18.51
N GLU A 23 -4.82 3.49 18.34
CA GLU A 23 -4.31 4.42 17.32
C GLU A 23 -4.72 3.99 15.90
N MET A 24 -4.72 2.69 15.64
CA MET A 24 -5.27 2.12 14.40
C MET A 24 -6.76 2.42 14.25
N GLY A 25 -7.56 2.19 15.30
CA GLY A 25 -9.01 2.44 15.29
C GLY A 25 -9.36 3.91 15.05
N LYS A 26 -8.57 4.83 15.64
CA LYS A 26 -8.68 6.27 15.39
C LYS A 26 -8.32 6.63 13.95
N ALA A 27 -7.25 6.06 13.40
CA ALA A 27 -6.84 6.29 12.01
C ALA A 27 -7.92 5.79 11.02
N VAL A 28 -8.49 4.60 11.25
CA VAL A 28 -9.60 4.03 10.45
C VAL A 28 -10.83 4.92 10.53
N SER A 29 -11.19 5.39 11.73
CA SER A 29 -12.32 6.32 11.91
C SER A 29 -12.08 7.67 11.21
N GLY A 30 -10.83 8.15 11.17
CA GLY A 30 -10.42 9.32 10.40
C GLY A 30 -10.65 9.12 8.90
N LEU A 31 -10.17 8.01 8.34
CA LEU A 31 -10.39 7.64 6.94
C LEU A 31 -11.87 7.55 6.60
N ALA A 32 -12.67 6.88 7.43
CA ALA A 32 -14.13 6.76 7.23
C ALA A 32 -14.82 8.13 7.15
N ARG A 33 -14.43 9.06 8.04
CA ARG A 33 -14.97 10.42 8.06
C ARG A 33 -14.64 11.19 6.78
N VAL A 34 -13.39 11.12 6.32
CA VAL A 34 -12.96 11.81 5.09
C VAL A 34 -13.57 11.17 3.85
N ALA A 35 -13.65 9.84 3.79
CA ALA A 35 -14.31 9.11 2.71
C ALA A 35 -15.78 9.55 2.56
N LYS A 36 -16.51 9.69 3.69
CA LYS A 36 -17.91 10.17 3.70
C LYS A 36 -18.09 11.57 3.10
N ALA A 37 -17.10 12.44 3.26
CA ALA A 37 -17.11 13.81 2.73
C ALA A 37 -16.55 13.91 1.30
N SER A 38 -15.83 12.89 0.84
CA SER A 38 -15.13 12.88 -0.45
C SER A 38 -16.07 12.62 -1.62
N LYS A 39 -15.66 13.08 -2.81
CA LYS A 39 -16.37 12.85 -4.08
C LYS A 39 -15.41 12.26 -5.11
N PRO A 40 -15.85 11.34 -5.99
CA PRO A 40 -14.96 10.68 -6.96
C PRO A 40 -14.09 11.65 -7.76
N ARG A 41 -14.68 12.74 -8.27
CA ARG A 41 -13.94 13.76 -9.04
C ARG A 41 -12.85 14.46 -8.26
N SER A 42 -13.07 14.77 -6.98
CA SER A 42 -12.06 15.42 -6.14
C SER A 42 -10.94 14.44 -5.83
N VAL A 43 -11.29 13.19 -5.53
CA VAL A 43 -10.34 12.11 -5.24
C VAL A 43 -9.51 11.72 -6.46
N GLU A 44 -10.09 11.76 -7.66
CA GLU A 44 -9.37 11.58 -8.92
C GLU A 44 -8.35 12.70 -9.14
N SER A 45 -8.75 13.96 -8.91
CA SER A 45 -7.84 15.10 -9.00
C SER A 45 -6.70 15.00 -7.99
N GLU A 46 -7.01 14.55 -6.76
CA GLU A 46 -6.07 14.28 -5.68
C GLU A 46 -5.06 13.17 -6.08
N PHE A 47 -5.56 12.04 -6.56
CA PHE A 47 -4.73 10.92 -7.02
C PHE A 47 -3.79 11.33 -8.15
N ASN A 48 -4.31 12.09 -9.13
CA ASN A 48 -3.53 12.58 -10.25
C ASN A 48 -2.40 13.52 -9.80
N ALA A 49 -2.67 14.41 -8.82
CA ALA A 49 -1.65 15.29 -8.26
C ALA A 49 -0.57 14.51 -7.48
N LEU A 50 -0.98 13.50 -6.72
CA LEU A 50 -0.06 12.71 -5.89
C LEU A 50 0.81 11.76 -6.70
N PHE A 51 0.26 11.07 -7.71
CA PHE A 51 0.94 9.92 -8.31
C PHE A 51 1.21 10.05 -9.81
N ILE A 52 0.48 10.89 -10.54
CA ILE A 52 0.60 10.98 -12.00
C ILE A 52 1.44 12.22 -12.38
N GLY A 53 0.92 13.43 -12.15
CA GLY A 53 1.59 14.71 -12.42
C GLY A 53 2.04 14.94 -13.87
N LEU A 54 2.23 16.21 -14.26
CA LEU A 54 2.93 16.54 -15.53
C LEU A 54 4.45 16.41 -15.29
N GLY A 55 4.98 15.22 -15.56
CA GLY A 55 6.40 14.89 -15.41
C GLY A 55 6.64 13.89 -14.27
N ARG A 56 6.22 14.22 -13.05
CA ARG A 56 6.31 13.32 -11.89
C ARG A 56 5.26 13.70 -10.85
N GLY A 57 4.53 12.72 -10.31
CA GLY A 57 3.66 12.90 -9.15
C GLY A 57 4.45 13.38 -7.92
N GLU A 58 3.75 13.98 -6.95
CA GLU A 58 4.33 14.37 -5.65
C GLU A 58 5.07 13.20 -4.98
N LEU A 59 4.55 11.98 -5.15
CA LEU A 59 5.11 10.74 -4.61
C LEU A 59 5.34 9.71 -5.72
N LEU A 60 6.40 8.91 -5.55
CA LEU A 60 6.67 7.73 -6.38
C LEU A 60 6.55 6.48 -5.51
N PRO A 61 5.40 5.80 -5.50
CA PRO A 61 5.08 4.74 -4.54
C PRO A 61 5.76 3.40 -4.89
N TYR A 62 7.07 3.42 -5.17
CA TYR A 62 7.85 2.27 -5.65
C TYR A 62 9.00 1.95 -4.70
N ALA A 63 9.20 0.66 -4.39
CA ALA A 63 10.28 0.21 -3.52
C ALA A 63 11.66 0.61 -4.07
N SER A 64 11.89 0.43 -5.37
CA SER A 64 13.13 0.84 -6.04
C SER A 64 13.44 2.31 -5.79
N TYR A 65 12.43 3.19 -5.93
CA TYR A 65 12.61 4.61 -5.71
C TYR A 65 12.94 4.95 -4.24
N TYR A 66 12.16 4.44 -3.28
CA TYR A 66 12.39 4.73 -1.86
C TYR A 66 13.72 4.16 -1.33
N LEU A 67 14.18 3.02 -1.87
CA LEU A 67 15.40 2.35 -1.40
C LEU A 67 16.67 2.81 -2.12
N THR A 68 16.56 3.32 -3.34
CA THR A 68 17.74 3.63 -4.18
C THR A 68 17.74 5.03 -4.79
N GLY A 69 16.60 5.72 -4.79
CA GLY A 69 16.41 6.99 -5.49
C GLY A 69 16.07 6.85 -6.98
N PHE A 70 16.07 5.63 -7.53
CA PHE A 70 15.82 5.38 -8.96
C PHE A 70 14.78 4.27 -9.16
N LEU A 71 13.97 4.39 -10.21
CA LEU A 71 12.99 3.37 -10.59
C LEU A 71 13.65 2.20 -11.32
N ASN A 72 13.02 1.03 -11.25
CA ASN A 72 13.44 -0.19 -11.96
C ASN A 72 14.82 -0.73 -11.57
N GLU A 73 15.25 -0.44 -10.34
CA GLU A 73 16.53 -0.88 -9.81
C GLU A 73 16.48 -2.27 -9.17
N LYS A 74 17.60 -2.66 -8.55
CA LYS A 74 17.81 -3.96 -7.87
C LYS A 74 16.62 -4.45 -7.02
N PRO A 75 15.90 -3.64 -6.21
CA PRO A 75 14.75 -4.13 -5.44
C PRO A 75 13.66 -4.78 -6.32
N LEU A 76 13.37 -4.21 -7.48
CA LEU A 76 12.40 -4.76 -8.43
C LEU A 76 12.87 -6.08 -9.03
N ALA A 77 14.15 -6.20 -9.38
CA ALA A 77 14.71 -7.43 -9.89
C ALA A 77 14.61 -8.58 -8.87
N ILE A 78 14.87 -8.28 -7.60
CA ILE A 78 14.73 -9.24 -6.50
C ILE A 78 13.26 -9.65 -6.32
N LEU A 79 12.33 -8.70 -6.39
CA LEU A 79 10.89 -9.00 -6.32
C LEU A 79 10.46 -9.94 -7.45
N ARG A 80 10.87 -9.69 -8.69
CA ARG A 80 10.55 -10.54 -9.84
C ARG A 80 11.06 -11.96 -9.69
N ALA A 81 12.26 -12.14 -9.12
CA ALA A 81 12.79 -13.47 -8.83
C ALA A 81 11.92 -14.24 -7.81
N ASP A 82 11.48 -13.57 -6.74
CA ASP A 82 10.60 -14.17 -5.73
C ASP A 82 9.19 -14.46 -6.28
N MET A 83 8.66 -13.57 -7.13
CA MET A 83 7.39 -13.78 -7.82
C MET A 83 7.43 -15.03 -8.71
N ALA A 84 8.50 -15.18 -9.51
CA ALA A 84 8.68 -16.33 -10.39
C ALA A 84 8.76 -17.64 -9.61
N ALA A 85 9.42 -17.65 -8.45
CA ALA A 85 9.48 -18.81 -7.56
C ALA A 85 8.11 -19.22 -6.97
N ARG A 86 7.10 -18.34 -7.05
CA ARG A 86 5.75 -18.53 -6.49
C ARG A 86 4.66 -18.55 -7.56
N THR A 87 5.03 -18.62 -8.84
CA THR A 87 4.11 -18.58 -9.99
C THR A 87 3.22 -17.32 -9.97
N MET A 88 3.71 -16.24 -9.38
CA MET A 88 3.02 -14.95 -9.40
C MET A 88 3.44 -14.19 -10.65
N THR A 89 2.46 -13.68 -11.39
CA THR A 89 2.71 -12.89 -12.60
C THR A 89 1.98 -11.56 -12.51
N ARG A 90 2.56 -10.53 -13.12
CA ARG A 90 1.88 -9.25 -13.27
C ARG A 90 0.67 -9.42 -14.18
N ALA A 91 -0.43 -8.75 -13.84
CA ALA A 91 -1.61 -8.73 -14.68
C ALA A 91 -1.28 -8.15 -16.08
N PRO A 92 -1.83 -8.71 -17.17
CA PRO A 92 -1.47 -8.32 -18.55
C PRO A 92 -1.71 -6.84 -18.87
N ASN A 93 -2.71 -6.22 -18.22
CA ASN A 93 -3.12 -4.84 -18.47
C ASN A 93 -2.56 -3.85 -17.44
N VAL A 94 -1.66 -4.28 -16.57
CA VAL A 94 -0.98 -3.42 -15.60
C VAL A 94 0.42 -3.13 -16.11
N PHE A 95 0.70 -1.85 -16.35
CA PHE A 95 1.97 -1.41 -16.91
C PHE A 95 2.93 -0.89 -15.85
N GLU A 96 2.43 -0.50 -14.66
CA GLU A 96 3.31 -0.14 -13.56
C GLU A 96 4.26 -1.29 -13.18
N PRO A 97 5.47 -0.96 -12.73
CA PRO A 97 6.36 -1.89 -12.06
C PRO A 97 5.71 -2.58 -10.86
N GLU A 98 6.07 -3.83 -10.66
CA GLU A 98 5.50 -4.71 -9.63
C GLU A 98 5.87 -4.29 -8.19
N ASP A 99 6.89 -3.45 -8.03
CA ASP A 99 7.34 -2.94 -6.74
C ASP A 99 6.57 -1.69 -6.28
N ASN A 100 5.45 -1.37 -6.94
CA ASN A 100 4.47 -0.41 -6.46
C ASN A 100 3.83 -0.89 -5.14
N ILE A 101 3.59 0.00 -4.19
CA ILE A 101 2.98 -0.33 -2.89
C ILE A 101 1.64 -1.07 -3.02
N ALA A 102 0.79 -0.67 -3.97
CA ALA A 102 -0.52 -1.30 -4.19
C ALA A 102 -0.33 -2.74 -4.70
N SER A 103 0.61 -2.96 -5.62
CA SER A 103 0.96 -4.29 -6.11
C SER A 103 1.50 -5.19 -5.01
N LEU A 104 2.36 -4.66 -4.13
CA LEU A 104 2.89 -5.43 -3.01
C LEU A 104 1.82 -5.80 -1.97
N MET A 105 0.91 -4.88 -1.64
CA MET A 105 -0.23 -5.17 -0.75
C MET A 105 -1.14 -6.24 -1.35
N GLU A 106 -1.41 -6.17 -2.65
CA GLU A 106 -2.21 -7.17 -3.38
C GLU A 106 -1.55 -8.55 -3.38
N MET A 107 -0.22 -8.60 -3.60
CA MET A 107 0.55 -9.84 -3.51
C MET A 107 0.50 -10.44 -2.11
N MET A 108 0.68 -9.62 -1.07
CA MET A 108 0.59 -10.06 0.32
C MET A 108 -0.81 -10.59 0.65
N ALA A 109 -1.87 -9.88 0.26
CA ALA A 109 -3.25 -10.32 0.43
C ALA A 109 -3.50 -11.66 -0.27
N GLY A 110 -3.06 -11.80 -1.52
CA GLY A 110 -3.18 -13.05 -2.27
C GLY A 110 -2.36 -14.21 -1.69
N MET A 111 -1.22 -13.94 -1.06
CA MET A 111 -0.47 -14.95 -0.31
C MET A 111 -1.21 -15.42 0.94
N ILE A 112 -1.82 -14.50 1.69
CA ILE A 112 -2.57 -14.80 2.91
C ILE A 112 -3.78 -15.68 2.61
N VAL A 113 -4.56 -15.32 1.58
CA VAL A 113 -5.82 -16.02 1.25
C VAL A 113 -5.64 -17.20 0.28
N GLY A 114 -4.42 -17.43 -0.23
CA GLY A 114 -4.15 -18.51 -1.19
C GLY A 114 -4.76 -18.26 -2.57
N ARG A 115 -4.63 -17.05 -3.11
CA ARG A 115 -5.16 -16.72 -4.45
C ARG A 115 -4.25 -17.21 -5.58
N PHE A 116 -2.94 -17.24 -5.36
CA PHE A 116 -1.96 -17.62 -6.39
C PHE A 116 -1.58 -19.11 -6.34
N SER A 117 -1.80 -19.76 -5.19
CA SER A 117 -1.57 -21.19 -4.94
C SER A 117 -2.21 -21.54 -3.58
N GLN A 118 -1.63 -22.43 -2.79
CA GLN A 118 -2.04 -22.61 -1.39
C GLN A 118 -1.74 -21.35 -0.56
N ALA A 119 -2.52 -21.11 0.49
CA ALA A 119 -2.23 -20.06 1.46
C ALA A 119 -0.79 -20.23 1.99
N ALA A 120 -0.01 -19.15 1.95
CA ALA A 120 1.38 -19.15 2.36
C ALA A 120 1.49 -19.38 3.87
N SER A 121 2.52 -20.10 4.32
CA SER A 121 2.84 -20.21 5.75
C SER A 121 3.13 -18.83 6.36
N LEU A 122 2.93 -18.69 7.67
CA LEU A 122 3.24 -17.44 8.38
C LEU A 122 4.71 -17.02 8.19
N GLU A 123 5.63 -17.99 8.11
CA GLU A 123 7.05 -17.74 7.82
C GLU A 123 7.27 -17.17 6.41
N ALA A 124 6.57 -17.71 5.41
CA ALA A 124 6.66 -17.23 4.02
C ALA A 124 6.03 -15.83 3.85
N GLN A 125 4.97 -15.54 4.61
CA GLN A 125 4.36 -14.21 4.71
C GLN A 125 5.33 -13.21 5.36
N LYS A 126 5.89 -13.55 6.53
CA LYS A 126 6.90 -12.75 7.25
C LYS A 126 8.11 -12.44 6.37
N THR A 127 8.64 -13.45 5.68
CA THR A 127 9.80 -13.30 4.79
C THR A 127 9.51 -12.32 3.65
N PHE A 128 8.33 -12.42 3.02
CA PHE A 128 7.94 -11.51 1.95
C PHE A 128 7.77 -10.07 2.47
N PHE A 129 7.05 -9.90 3.57
CA PHE A 129 6.81 -8.60 4.20
C PHE A 129 8.13 -7.89 4.57
N ASN A 130 9.02 -8.58 5.28
CA ASN A 130 10.30 -8.02 5.73
C ASN A 130 11.23 -7.69 4.57
N LYS A 131 11.16 -8.45 3.46
CA LYS A 131 12.04 -8.26 2.31
C LYS A 131 11.55 -7.16 1.38
N HIS A 132 10.24 -7.09 1.12
CA HIS A 132 9.69 -6.27 0.02
C HIS A 132 8.86 -5.07 0.48
N ILE A 133 8.31 -5.07 1.69
CA ILE A 133 7.35 -4.06 2.17
C ILE A 133 7.96 -3.23 3.30
N SER A 134 8.29 -3.90 4.41
CA SER A 134 8.74 -3.27 5.66
C SER A 134 9.90 -2.26 5.53
N PRO A 135 10.88 -2.44 4.62
CA PRO A 135 12.03 -1.54 4.53
C PRO A 135 11.70 -0.10 4.10
N TRP A 136 10.51 0.13 3.53
CA TRP A 136 10.19 1.44 2.92
C TRP A 136 8.73 1.86 3.08
N ALA A 137 7.80 0.93 3.29
CA ALA A 137 6.36 1.22 3.31
C ALA A 137 5.97 2.25 4.39
N GLU A 138 6.57 2.18 5.58
CA GLU A 138 6.31 3.14 6.67
C GLU A 138 6.70 4.57 6.27
N HIS A 139 7.85 4.74 5.61
CA HIS A 139 8.28 6.04 5.08
C HIS A 139 7.32 6.53 3.98
N PHE A 140 6.93 5.64 3.06
CA PHE A 140 5.94 5.99 2.04
C PHE A 140 4.61 6.46 2.63
N PHE A 141 4.07 5.75 3.63
CA PHE A 141 2.81 6.15 4.26
C PHE A 141 2.94 7.45 5.06
N SER A 142 4.10 7.70 5.67
CA SER A 142 4.40 8.97 6.33
C SER A 142 4.45 10.13 5.33
N ASP A 143 5.09 9.94 4.17
CA ASP A 143 5.12 10.94 3.10
C ASP A 143 3.72 11.16 2.49
N LEU A 144 2.91 10.10 2.38
CA LEU A 144 1.52 10.18 1.92
C LEU A 144 0.63 10.94 2.90
N GLU A 145 0.85 10.77 4.20
CA GLU A 145 0.18 11.52 5.28
C GLU A 145 0.54 13.01 5.22
N ALA A 146 1.79 13.34 4.92
CA ALA A 146 2.31 14.72 4.92
C ALA A 146 2.20 15.46 3.57
N ALA A 147 1.85 14.78 2.48
CA ALA A 147 1.83 15.37 1.15
C ALA A 147 0.81 16.51 1.03
N LYS A 148 1.17 17.55 0.29
CA LYS A 148 0.45 18.84 0.22
C LYS A 148 -0.95 18.71 -0.35
N ASN A 149 -1.11 17.83 -1.34
CA ASN A 149 -2.40 17.61 -2.00
C ASN A 149 -3.20 16.49 -1.33
N SER A 150 -2.74 15.93 -0.22
CA SER A 150 -3.30 14.72 0.38
C SER A 150 -4.40 15.07 1.40
N ILE A 151 -5.65 14.74 1.07
CA ILE A 151 -6.83 14.91 1.93
C ILE A 151 -7.37 13.52 2.30
N LEU A 152 -7.92 12.79 1.33
CA LEU A 152 -8.34 11.40 1.52
C LEU A 152 -7.11 10.52 1.74
N TYR A 153 -6.08 10.70 0.90
CA TYR A 153 -4.88 9.90 0.98
C TYR A 153 -4.06 10.19 2.24
N ALA A 154 -4.22 11.34 2.88
CA ALA A 154 -3.53 11.62 4.13
C ALA A 154 -4.08 10.72 5.25
N SER A 155 -5.41 10.56 5.29
CA SER A 155 -6.05 9.62 6.22
C SER A 155 -5.69 8.17 5.91
N LEU A 156 -5.50 7.82 4.63
CA LEU A 156 -4.99 6.51 4.23
C LEU A 156 -3.51 6.32 4.63
N GLY A 157 -2.71 7.40 4.54
CA GLY A 157 -1.33 7.47 5.02
C GLY A 157 -1.25 7.12 6.50
N ALA A 158 -2.07 7.77 7.33
CA ALA A 158 -2.14 7.48 8.76
C ALA A 158 -2.50 6.00 9.04
N VAL A 159 -3.52 5.45 8.37
CA VAL A 159 -3.89 4.02 8.51
C VAL A 159 -2.73 3.12 8.11
N GLY A 160 -2.10 3.38 6.96
CA GLY A 160 -0.98 2.58 6.47
C GLY A 160 0.23 2.64 7.39
N ARG A 161 0.56 3.81 7.95
CA ARG A 161 1.65 3.97 8.91
C ARG A 161 1.42 3.17 10.18
N GLU A 162 0.23 3.27 10.79
CA GLU A 162 -0.12 2.47 11.96
C GLU A 162 -0.14 0.97 11.64
N PHE A 163 -0.60 0.58 10.45
CA PHE A 163 -0.59 -0.82 10.01
C PHE A 163 0.83 -1.37 9.94
N MET A 164 1.76 -0.63 9.32
CA MET A 164 3.16 -1.05 9.21
C MET A 164 3.83 -1.16 10.57
N ASN A 165 3.52 -0.29 11.52
CA ASN A 165 4.03 -0.36 12.89
C ASN A 165 3.57 -1.64 13.60
N ILE A 166 2.28 -1.98 13.50
CA ILE A 166 1.71 -3.20 14.10
C ILE A 166 2.34 -4.45 13.49
N GLU A 167 2.40 -4.54 12.16
CA GLU A 167 2.97 -5.71 11.47
C GLU A 167 4.46 -5.90 11.77
N ARG A 168 5.23 -4.81 11.87
CA ARG A 168 6.64 -4.83 12.26
C ARG A 168 6.82 -5.46 13.64
N GLU A 169 6.01 -5.04 14.62
CA GLU A 169 6.06 -5.60 15.98
C GLU A 169 5.56 -7.04 16.04
N ALA A 170 4.46 -7.35 15.35
CA ALA A 170 3.91 -8.70 15.30
C ALA A 170 4.93 -9.71 14.76
N PHE A 171 5.57 -9.40 13.63
CA PHE A 171 6.59 -10.27 13.04
C PHE A 171 7.89 -10.31 13.87
N ARG A 172 8.20 -9.28 14.66
CA ARG A 172 9.31 -9.32 15.63
C ARG A 172 9.02 -10.30 16.78
N MET A 173 7.79 -10.33 17.27
CA MET A 173 7.37 -11.16 18.41
C MET A 173 7.21 -12.66 18.07
N THR A 174 6.99 -13.01 16.80
CA THR A 174 6.90 -14.42 16.34
C THR A 174 8.25 -15.16 16.34
N VAL A 175 9.27 -14.66 17.05
CA VAL A 175 10.56 -15.35 17.31
C VAL A 175 10.52 -16.07 18.68
N SER A 176 9.33 -16.31 19.22
CA SER A 176 9.12 -17.01 20.50
C SER A 176 8.88 -18.49 20.30
#